data_AF-A0A415DX99-F1
#
_entry.id   AF-A0A415DX99-F1
#
_cell.length_a   1.000
_cell.length_b   1.000
_cell.length_c   1.000
_cell.angle_alpha   90.00
_cell.angle_beta   90.00
_cell.angle_gamma   90.00
#
_symmetry.space_group_name_H-M   'P 1'
#
loop_
_entity.id
_entity.type
_entity.pdbx_description
1 polymer ?
#
loop_
_entity_poly.entity_id
_entity_poly.type
_entity_poly.pdbx_seq_one_letter_code
_entity_poly.pdbx_strand_id
1 'polypeptide(L)'
;MKDEKLDEKDILRLKELLIYNVAENTDKNFQKDNHNSTIWKNYAASNARGHSVFESFTDEELLDYIRAEAKRLNHAPAQKELFWVMRDYIKRRFKRWPYAMKAAGLTASAGKGGKTLEQIEEDNKHLELLLAKIREKALELGKIPHPKDIPDVCAEIKKYYNDWGRVIEAADIDPHTLNEEVVYKIEGLEPQYVQMLDNVKAFAYELGRSPIHGEIDAEVKRALIRRCGSWRNALYQVGLEPVVRIRPFHGIYIDYRKENNRDGHTNSLYNCYYRVLNLSEEDKRDLEEVRAIYQQTRVIPTKKDVSKELRLRLQETCGSWANVLYQIGIDPKEYHRTIKGGKTNEK
;
A
#
# COMPACT_ATOMS: atom_id res chain seq x y z
N MET A 1 -30.44 32.90 31.91
CA MET A 1 -29.41 32.15 32.66
C MET A 1 -28.12 32.34 31.91
N LYS A 2 -27.11 33.00 32.52
CA LYS A 2 -25.80 33.20 31.88
C LYS A 2 -25.18 31.82 31.63
N ASP A 3 -24.69 31.57 30.41
CA ASP A 3 -23.86 30.40 30.10
C ASP A 3 -22.63 30.46 30.99
N GLU A 4 -22.65 29.66 32.06
CA GLU A 4 -21.52 29.49 32.96
C GLU A 4 -20.44 28.74 32.17
N LYS A 5 -19.39 29.46 31.77
CA LYS A 5 -18.28 28.89 31.01
C LYS A 5 -17.61 27.86 31.92
N LEU A 6 -17.72 26.57 31.55
CA LEU A 6 -17.07 25.49 32.28
C LEU A 6 -15.56 25.75 32.35
N ASP A 7 -14.99 25.54 33.53
CA ASP A 7 -13.54 25.48 33.66
C ASP A 7 -13.01 24.11 33.19
N GLU A 8 -11.70 24.03 33.00
CA GLU A 8 -11.04 22.82 32.47
C GLU A 8 -11.21 21.60 33.40
N LYS A 9 -11.28 21.84 34.72
CA LYS A 9 -11.43 20.79 35.72
C LYS A 9 -12.84 20.19 35.68
N ASP A 10 -13.86 21.02 35.50
CA ASP A 10 -15.24 20.58 35.33
C ASP A 10 -15.44 19.82 34.03
N ILE A 11 -14.80 20.26 32.94
CA ILE A 11 -14.81 19.54 31.66
C ILE A 11 -14.21 18.14 31.83
N LEU A 12 -13.04 18.03 32.46
CA LEU A 12 -12.39 16.75 32.70
C LEU A 12 -13.25 15.83 33.57
N ARG A 13 -13.85 16.36 34.65
CA ARG A 13 -14.76 15.60 35.51
C ARG A 13 -15.98 15.09 34.74
N LEU A 14 -16.59 15.92 33.91
CA LEU A 14 -17.73 15.53 33.08
C LEU A 14 -17.33 14.46 32.06
N LYS A 15 -16.14 14.57 31.46
CA LYS A 15 -15.59 13.58 30.53
C LYS A 15 -15.41 12.21 31.21
N GLU A 16 -14.79 12.17 32.38
CA GLU A 16 -14.61 10.93 33.15
C GLU A 16 -15.97 10.32 33.57
N LEU A 17 -16.90 11.14 34.04
CA LEU A 17 -18.25 10.69 34.38
C LEU A 17 -18.98 10.12 33.16
N LEU A 18 -18.82 10.73 32.00
CA LEU A 18 -19.40 10.22 30.76
C LEU A 18 -18.86 8.83 30.42
N ILE A 19 -17.53 8.66 30.40
CA ILE A 19 -16.88 7.41 30.02
C ILE A 19 -17.21 6.28 31.00
N TYR A 20 -17.03 6.52 32.31
CA TYR A 20 -17.05 5.44 33.30
C TYR A 20 -18.41 5.19 33.95
N ASN A 21 -19.38 6.10 33.78
CA ASN A 21 -20.69 5.96 34.43
C ASN A 21 -21.85 6.11 33.45
N VAL A 22 -21.92 7.23 32.72
CA VAL A 22 -23.10 7.54 31.91
C VAL A 22 -23.17 6.64 30.67
N ALA A 23 -22.05 6.40 30.00
CA ALA A 23 -21.99 5.56 28.79
C ALA A 23 -22.27 4.06 29.07
N GLU A 24 -22.04 3.62 30.30
CA GLU A 24 -22.31 2.26 30.77
C GLU A 24 -23.81 1.97 30.99
N ASN A 25 -24.68 2.97 30.83
CA ASN A 25 -26.12 2.78 30.96
C ASN A 25 -26.63 1.65 30.04
N THR A 26 -27.53 0.82 30.56
CA THR A 26 -28.13 -0.31 29.83
C THR A 26 -29.05 0.18 28.72
N ASP A 27 -29.77 1.28 28.93
CA ASP A 27 -30.52 1.97 27.89
C ASP A 27 -29.59 2.91 27.11
N LYS A 28 -29.22 2.51 25.89
CA LYS A 28 -28.32 3.27 25.02
C LYS A 28 -28.92 4.58 24.50
N ASN A 29 -30.21 4.83 24.72
CA ASN A 29 -30.87 6.11 24.46
C ASN A 29 -31.40 6.76 25.74
N PHE A 30 -30.86 6.39 26.92
CA PHE A 30 -31.30 6.94 28.19
C PHE A 30 -31.29 8.47 28.18
N GLN A 31 -32.45 9.04 28.47
CA GLN A 31 -32.73 10.48 28.49
C GLN A 31 -32.42 11.24 27.19
N LYS A 32 -32.24 10.54 26.06
CA LYS A 32 -31.89 11.16 24.77
C LYS A 32 -32.91 12.21 24.34
N ASP A 33 -34.20 11.97 24.51
CA ASP A 33 -35.24 12.91 24.04
C ASP A 33 -35.71 13.88 25.15
N ASN A 34 -35.10 13.80 26.35
CA ASN A 34 -35.40 14.70 27.46
C ASN A 34 -34.40 15.86 27.49
N HIS A 35 -34.73 16.95 26.82
CA HIS A 35 -33.87 18.14 26.70
C HIS A 35 -33.62 18.87 28.02
N ASN A 36 -34.45 18.59 29.04
CA ASN A 36 -34.31 19.15 30.39
C ASN A 36 -33.41 18.31 31.31
N SER A 37 -33.03 17.12 30.88
CA SER A 37 -32.21 16.20 31.66
C SER A 37 -30.79 16.71 31.87
N THR A 38 -30.17 16.26 32.97
CA THR A 38 -28.76 16.54 33.25
C THR A 38 -27.85 16.00 32.16
N ILE A 39 -28.16 14.84 31.59
CA ILE A 39 -27.36 14.24 30.50
C ILE A 39 -27.41 15.12 29.26
N TRP A 40 -28.60 15.55 28.83
CA TRP A 40 -28.71 16.42 27.66
C TRP A 40 -28.00 17.75 27.86
N LYS A 41 -28.23 18.41 29.01
CA LYS A 41 -27.61 19.70 29.34
C LYS A 41 -26.09 19.65 29.42
N ASN A 42 -25.52 18.54 29.90
CA ASN A 42 -24.07 18.42 30.08
C ASN A 42 -23.33 17.85 28.88
N TYR A 43 -23.98 17.01 28.04
CA TYR A 43 -23.25 16.21 27.05
C TYR A 43 -23.76 16.35 25.62
N ALA A 44 -24.94 16.91 25.37
CA ALA A 44 -25.41 17.09 23.99
C ALA A 44 -24.52 18.12 23.26
N ALA A 45 -23.83 17.71 22.21
CA ALA A 45 -22.92 18.58 21.44
C ALA A 45 -23.63 19.73 20.70
N SER A 46 -24.96 19.78 20.75
CA SER A 46 -25.78 20.87 20.21
C SER A 46 -25.84 22.10 21.12
N ASN A 47 -25.44 22.00 22.39
CA ASN A 47 -25.37 23.12 23.31
C ASN A 47 -23.92 23.42 23.72
N ALA A 48 -23.66 24.65 24.20
CA ALA A 48 -22.31 25.14 24.47
C ALA A 48 -21.55 24.27 25.50
N ARG A 49 -22.24 23.82 26.54
CA ARG A 49 -21.68 23.00 27.62
C ARG A 49 -21.25 21.62 27.10
N GLY A 50 -22.15 20.90 26.43
CA GLY A 50 -21.86 19.60 25.85
C GLY A 50 -20.88 19.66 24.68
N HIS A 51 -20.86 20.75 23.92
CA HIS A 51 -19.84 20.97 22.89
C HIS A 51 -18.44 21.12 23.51
N SER A 52 -18.31 21.81 24.65
CA SER A 52 -17.03 21.94 25.35
C SER A 52 -16.51 20.59 25.84
N VAL A 53 -17.40 19.70 26.32
CA VAL A 53 -17.03 18.32 26.68
C VAL A 53 -16.63 17.53 25.43
N PHE A 54 -17.37 17.63 24.33
CA PHE A 54 -17.03 16.98 23.06
C PHE A 54 -15.63 17.38 22.54
N GLU A 55 -15.32 18.67 22.51
CA GLU A 55 -14.03 19.19 22.03
C GLU A 55 -12.85 18.71 22.89
N SER A 56 -13.10 18.39 24.17
CA SER A 56 -12.07 17.84 25.06
C SER A 56 -11.65 16.40 24.71
N PHE A 57 -12.40 15.68 23.87
CA PHE A 57 -12.02 14.35 23.40
C PHE A 57 -11.03 14.42 22.25
N THR A 58 -9.94 13.68 22.39
CA THR A 58 -9.04 13.34 21.28
C THR A 58 -9.68 12.27 20.39
N ASP A 59 -9.19 12.14 19.17
CA ASP A 59 -9.61 11.07 18.26
C ASP A 59 -9.34 9.70 18.88
N GLU A 60 -8.17 9.51 19.50
CA GLU A 60 -7.76 8.23 20.08
C GLU A 60 -8.66 7.82 21.25
N GLU A 61 -9.08 8.73 22.13
CA GLU A 61 -10.00 8.39 23.23
C GLU A 61 -11.37 7.92 22.73
N LEU A 62 -11.87 8.51 21.63
CA LEU A 62 -13.11 8.04 21.00
C LEU A 62 -12.94 6.66 20.34
N LEU A 63 -11.76 6.39 19.75
CA LEU A 63 -11.43 5.08 19.18
C LEU A 63 -11.23 4.03 20.28
N ASP A 64 -10.60 4.38 21.39
CA ASP A 64 -10.42 3.49 22.55
C ASP A 64 -11.76 3.10 23.17
N TYR A 65 -12.70 4.05 23.29
CA TYR A 65 -14.06 3.73 23.69
C TYR A 65 -14.71 2.71 22.74
N ILE A 66 -14.55 2.87 21.42
CA ILE A 66 -15.04 1.90 20.43
C ILE A 66 -14.39 0.52 20.64
N ARG A 67 -13.06 0.46 20.83
CA ARG A 67 -12.32 -0.80 21.03
C ARG A 67 -12.72 -1.49 22.33
N ALA A 68 -12.91 -0.73 23.41
CA ALA A 68 -13.36 -1.24 24.70
C ALA A 68 -14.75 -1.86 24.59
N GLU A 69 -15.68 -1.18 23.93
CA GLU A 69 -17.00 -1.74 23.70
C GLU A 69 -16.96 -2.96 22.78
N ALA A 70 -16.14 -2.94 21.72
CA ALA A 70 -16.00 -4.09 20.83
C ALA A 70 -15.53 -5.34 21.59
N LYS A 71 -14.58 -5.17 22.52
CA LYS A 71 -14.13 -6.24 23.43
C LYS A 71 -15.27 -6.75 24.31
N ARG A 72 -16.06 -5.83 24.88
CA ARG A 72 -17.21 -6.17 25.75
C ARG A 72 -18.30 -6.93 25.01
N LEU A 73 -18.60 -6.53 23.77
CA LEU A 73 -19.62 -7.16 22.92
C LEU A 73 -19.10 -8.39 22.16
N ASN A 74 -17.78 -8.60 22.15
CA ASN A 74 -17.08 -9.59 21.33
C ASN A 74 -17.33 -9.46 19.81
N HIS A 75 -17.68 -8.26 19.33
CA HIS A 75 -17.82 -7.92 17.92
C HIS A 75 -17.72 -6.41 17.71
N ALA A 76 -17.53 -5.96 16.47
CA ALA A 76 -17.57 -4.53 16.16
C ALA A 76 -18.95 -3.93 16.49
N PRO A 77 -19.05 -2.85 17.30
CA PRO A 77 -20.32 -2.33 17.77
C PRO A 77 -21.09 -1.62 16.65
N ALA A 78 -22.38 -1.95 16.51
CA ALA A 78 -23.31 -1.14 15.74
C ALA A 78 -23.59 0.19 16.46
N GLN A 79 -23.97 1.21 15.70
CA GLN A 79 -24.27 2.54 16.23
C GLN A 79 -25.24 2.54 17.42
N LYS A 80 -26.25 1.67 17.38
CA LYS A 80 -27.30 1.60 18.41
C LYS A 80 -26.85 0.87 19.68
N GLU A 81 -25.72 0.17 19.63
CA GLU A 81 -25.14 -0.54 20.78
C GLU A 81 -24.28 0.39 21.63
N LEU A 82 -23.82 1.51 21.06
CA LEU A 82 -23.15 2.57 21.82
C LEU A 82 -24.15 3.55 22.41
N PHE A 83 -23.80 4.09 23.57
CA PHE A 83 -24.54 5.16 24.21
C PHE A 83 -24.66 6.38 23.30
N TRP A 84 -25.82 7.03 23.29
CA TRP A 84 -26.18 8.00 22.27
C TRP A 84 -25.26 9.22 22.19
N VAL A 85 -24.72 9.66 23.33
CA VAL A 85 -23.75 10.77 23.39
C VAL A 85 -22.46 10.38 22.67
N MET A 86 -21.87 9.23 23.03
CA MET A 86 -20.63 8.75 22.41
C MET A 86 -20.81 8.50 20.91
N ARG A 87 -21.97 7.95 20.51
CA ARG A 87 -22.35 7.83 19.10
C ARG A 87 -22.36 9.19 18.38
N ASP A 88 -22.91 10.23 18.99
CA ASP A 88 -22.97 11.57 18.41
C ASP A 88 -21.57 12.15 18.23
N TYR A 89 -20.71 12.00 19.23
CA TYR A 89 -19.32 12.49 19.21
C TYR A 89 -18.51 11.79 18.11
N ILE A 90 -18.57 10.46 18.04
CA ILE A 90 -17.90 9.66 17.02
C ILE A 90 -18.40 10.04 15.62
N LYS A 91 -19.71 10.22 15.43
CA LYS A 91 -20.26 10.65 14.13
C LYS A 91 -19.80 12.04 13.73
N ARG A 92 -19.73 12.99 14.66
CA ARG A 92 -19.24 14.34 14.38
C ARG A 92 -17.76 14.32 13.99
N ARG A 93 -16.95 13.54 14.71
CA ARG A 93 -15.49 13.48 14.47
C ARG A 93 -15.12 12.74 13.19
N PHE A 94 -15.67 11.54 12.99
CA PHE A 94 -15.29 10.65 11.88
C PHE A 94 -16.25 10.69 10.69
N LYS A 95 -17.34 11.47 10.78
CA LYS A 95 -18.40 11.68 9.78
C LYS A 95 -19.27 10.44 9.51
N ARG A 96 -18.65 9.30 9.23
CA ARG A 96 -19.31 8.03 8.90
C ARG A 96 -18.88 6.94 9.87
N TRP A 97 -19.84 6.13 10.34
CA TRP A 97 -19.56 5.03 11.25
C TRP A 97 -18.53 4.02 10.74
N PRO A 98 -18.57 3.58 9.47
CA PRO A 98 -17.54 2.70 8.93
C PRO A 98 -16.13 3.28 9.00
N TYR A 99 -15.98 4.62 8.95
CA TYR A 99 -14.66 5.26 9.05
C TYR A 99 -14.13 5.22 10.48
N ALA A 100 -14.99 5.45 11.48
CA ALA A 100 -14.64 5.27 12.88
C ALA A 100 -14.25 3.82 13.20
N MET A 101 -15.00 2.83 12.69
CA MET A 101 -14.67 1.41 12.89
C MET A 101 -13.32 1.08 12.26
N LYS A 102 -13.08 1.52 11.02
CA LYS A 102 -11.81 1.28 10.34
C LYS A 102 -10.63 1.95 11.07
N ALA A 103 -10.80 3.18 11.54
CA ALA A 103 -9.79 3.89 12.33
C ALA A 103 -9.52 3.18 13.67
N ALA A 104 -10.53 2.53 14.26
CA ALA A 104 -10.39 1.71 15.46
C ALA A 104 -9.78 0.31 15.20
N GLY A 105 -9.45 -0.03 13.94
CA GLY A 105 -8.95 -1.35 13.56
C GLY A 105 -10.03 -2.45 13.49
N LEU A 106 -11.32 -2.06 13.42
CA LEU A 106 -12.46 -2.97 13.39
C LEU A 106 -13.09 -3.07 12.00
N THR A 107 -13.90 -4.12 11.80
CA THR A 107 -14.66 -4.31 10.56
C THR A 107 -15.75 -3.25 10.41
N ALA A 108 -16.04 -2.88 9.15
CA ALA A 108 -17.18 -2.01 8.84
C ALA A 108 -18.54 -2.72 9.01
N SER A 109 -18.56 -4.06 8.98
CA SER A 109 -19.73 -4.90 9.25
C SER A 109 -19.96 -5.03 10.76
N ALA A 110 -20.69 -4.06 11.31
CA ALA A 110 -20.96 -3.94 12.73
C ALA A 110 -22.27 -4.60 13.19
N GLY A 111 -22.36 -4.91 14.48
CA GLY A 111 -23.54 -5.48 15.15
C GLY A 111 -23.47 -7.00 15.38
N LYS A 112 -24.48 -7.55 16.06
CA LYS A 112 -24.57 -8.97 16.46
C LYS A 112 -24.48 -10.01 15.33
N GLY A 113 -24.69 -9.61 14.08
CA GLY A 113 -24.53 -10.47 12.90
C GLY A 113 -23.18 -10.29 12.19
N GLY A 114 -22.30 -9.43 12.71
CA GLY A 114 -20.94 -9.24 12.23
C GLY A 114 -19.99 -10.32 12.73
N LYS A 115 -18.75 -10.29 12.24
CA LYS A 115 -17.70 -11.21 12.70
C LYS A 115 -17.34 -10.91 14.16
N THR A 116 -17.10 -11.95 14.94
CA THR A 116 -16.53 -11.80 16.28
C THR A 116 -15.08 -11.30 16.19
N LEU A 117 -14.55 -10.77 17.29
CA LEU A 117 -13.14 -10.37 17.31
C LEU A 117 -12.20 -11.55 17.04
N GLU A 118 -12.51 -12.72 17.60
CA GLU A 118 -11.78 -13.96 17.35
C GLU A 118 -11.79 -14.35 15.87
N GLN A 119 -12.95 -14.30 15.20
CA GLN A 119 -13.05 -14.56 13.75
C GLN A 119 -12.24 -13.57 12.92
N ILE A 120 -12.20 -12.29 13.31
CA ILE A 120 -11.39 -11.27 12.65
C ILE A 120 -9.90 -11.60 12.82
N GLU A 121 -9.48 -12.02 14.02
CA GLU A 121 -8.10 -12.41 14.29
C GLU A 121 -7.70 -13.67 13.50
N GLU A 122 -8.57 -14.68 13.45
CA GLU A 122 -8.39 -15.90 12.64
C GLU A 122 -8.26 -15.56 11.15
N ASP A 123 -9.14 -14.69 10.63
CA ASP A 123 -9.08 -14.22 9.25
C ASP A 123 -7.76 -13.51 8.94
N ASN A 124 -7.26 -12.67 9.85
CA ASN A 124 -6.00 -11.96 9.69
C ASN A 124 -4.81 -12.92 9.72
N LYS A 125 -4.80 -13.89 10.65
CA LYS A 125 -3.77 -14.94 10.70
C LYS A 125 -3.76 -15.78 9.43
N HIS A 126 -4.95 -16.15 8.95
CA HIS A 126 -5.09 -16.90 7.71
C HIS A 126 -4.62 -16.07 6.49
N LEU A 127 -4.97 -14.79 6.43
CA LEU A 127 -4.50 -13.90 5.38
C LEU A 127 -2.97 -13.80 5.38
N GLU A 128 -2.32 -13.63 6.53
CA GLU A 128 -0.85 -13.60 6.59
C GLU A 128 -0.20 -14.91 6.17
N LEU A 129 -0.81 -16.06 6.49
CA LEU A 129 -0.36 -17.35 5.97
C LEU A 129 -0.41 -17.39 4.43
N LEU A 130 -1.46 -16.86 3.82
CA LEU A 130 -1.57 -16.77 2.36
C LEU A 130 -0.51 -15.83 1.77
N LEU A 131 -0.29 -14.66 2.37
CA LEU A 131 0.75 -13.71 1.93
C LEU A 131 2.16 -14.30 2.08
N ALA A 132 2.44 -15.05 3.16
CA ALA A 132 3.69 -15.76 3.36
C ALA A 132 3.95 -16.81 2.27
N LYS A 133 2.95 -17.60 1.90
CA LYS A 133 3.06 -18.55 0.77
C LYS A 133 3.39 -17.87 -0.56
N ILE A 134 2.86 -16.66 -0.80
CA ILE A 134 3.17 -15.88 -2.01
C ILE A 134 4.62 -15.38 -1.97
N ARG A 135 5.10 -14.91 -0.81
CA ARG A 135 6.50 -14.53 -0.61
C ARG A 135 7.44 -15.71 -0.86
N GLU A 136 7.17 -16.87 -0.26
CA GLU A 136 7.93 -18.10 -0.47
C GLU A 136 7.95 -18.50 -1.95
N LYS A 137 6.79 -18.46 -2.61
CA LYS A 137 6.71 -18.76 -4.05
C LYS A 137 7.51 -17.78 -4.91
N ALA A 138 7.59 -16.51 -4.51
CA ALA A 138 8.41 -15.52 -5.21
C ALA A 138 9.91 -15.83 -5.12
N LEU A 139 10.37 -16.29 -3.95
CA LEU A 139 11.73 -16.75 -3.72
C LEU A 139 12.03 -18.01 -4.54
N GLU A 140 11.14 -19.02 -4.49
CA GLU A 140 11.27 -20.27 -5.25
C GLU A 140 11.40 -20.00 -6.77
N LEU A 141 10.57 -19.11 -7.32
CA LEU A 141 10.59 -18.80 -8.74
C LEU A 141 11.68 -17.80 -9.14
N GLY A 142 12.26 -17.09 -8.16
CA GLY A 142 13.13 -15.94 -8.39
C GLY A 142 12.47 -14.86 -9.24
N LYS A 143 11.15 -14.66 -9.10
CA LYS A 143 10.32 -13.63 -9.75
C LYS A 143 9.01 -13.44 -8.99
N ILE A 144 8.35 -12.30 -9.20
CA ILE A 144 7.00 -12.09 -8.64
C ILE A 144 6.03 -13.10 -9.29
N PRO A 145 5.31 -13.92 -8.51
CA PRO A 145 4.47 -14.99 -9.03
C PRO A 145 3.23 -14.43 -9.75
N HIS A 146 2.89 -15.04 -10.88
CA HIS A 146 1.61 -14.86 -11.54
C HIS A 146 0.53 -15.64 -10.76
N PRO A 147 -0.76 -15.24 -10.75
CA PRO A 147 -1.84 -16.03 -10.13
C PRO A 147 -1.91 -17.51 -10.55
N LYS A 148 -1.38 -17.85 -11.74
CA LYS A 148 -1.34 -19.21 -12.30
C LYS A 148 -0.22 -20.05 -11.69
N ASP A 149 0.80 -19.41 -11.12
CA ASP A 149 1.91 -20.09 -10.46
C ASP A 149 1.50 -20.59 -9.05
N ILE A 150 0.39 -20.08 -8.49
CA ILE A 150 -0.11 -20.40 -7.15
C ILE A 150 -1.65 -20.44 -7.06
N PRO A 151 -2.31 -21.36 -7.82
CA PRO A 151 -3.76 -21.34 -8.00
C PRO A 151 -4.55 -21.55 -6.71
N ASP A 152 -4.06 -22.37 -5.78
CA ASP A 152 -4.76 -22.66 -4.52
C ASP A 152 -4.85 -21.41 -3.64
N VAL A 153 -3.72 -20.72 -3.43
CA VAL A 153 -3.68 -19.46 -2.69
C VAL A 153 -4.52 -18.38 -3.38
N CYS A 154 -4.49 -18.33 -4.71
CA CYS A 154 -5.31 -17.43 -5.51
C CYS A 154 -6.82 -17.65 -5.25
N ALA A 155 -7.26 -18.91 -5.14
CA ALA A 155 -8.64 -19.26 -4.87
C ALA A 155 -9.12 -18.82 -3.47
N GLU A 156 -8.23 -18.81 -2.48
CA GLU A 156 -8.53 -18.40 -1.11
C GLU A 156 -8.44 -16.88 -0.91
N ILE A 157 -7.37 -16.25 -1.42
CA ILE A 157 -7.04 -14.84 -1.16
C ILE A 157 -8.03 -13.86 -1.80
N LYS A 158 -8.81 -14.32 -2.79
CA LYS A 158 -9.89 -13.54 -3.43
C LYS A 158 -10.96 -13.06 -2.46
N LYS A 159 -11.08 -13.68 -1.27
CA LYS A 159 -11.96 -13.23 -0.19
C LYS A 159 -11.53 -11.87 0.39
N TYR A 160 -10.23 -11.56 0.30
CA TYR A 160 -9.61 -10.38 0.90
C TYR A 160 -9.25 -9.32 -0.16
N TYR A 161 -8.86 -9.75 -1.37
CA TYR A 161 -8.44 -8.87 -2.46
C TYR A 161 -9.19 -9.14 -3.76
N ASN A 162 -9.43 -8.08 -4.53
CA ASN A 162 -10.06 -8.18 -5.85
C ASN A 162 -9.04 -8.10 -7.01
N ASP A 163 -7.81 -7.67 -6.74
CA ASP A 163 -6.76 -7.36 -7.72
C ASP A 163 -5.43 -7.94 -7.23
N TRP A 164 -4.70 -8.61 -8.12
CA TRP A 164 -3.44 -9.27 -7.79
C TRP A 164 -2.31 -8.28 -7.52
N GLY A 165 -2.31 -7.12 -8.18
CA GLY A 165 -1.35 -6.05 -7.88
C GLY A 165 -1.39 -5.64 -6.41
N ARG A 166 -2.59 -5.51 -5.82
CA ARG A 166 -2.75 -5.25 -4.38
C ARG A 166 -2.28 -6.39 -3.47
N VAL A 167 -2.42 -7.63 -3.93
CA VAL A 167 -1.88 -8.79 -3.21
C VAL A 167 -0.36 -8.73 -3.17
N ILE A 168 0.29 -8.41 -4.29
CA ILE A 168 1.74 -8.24 -4.34
C ILE A 168 2.21 -7.06 -3.49
N GLU A 169 1.48 -5.94 -3.50
CA GLU A 169 1.74 -4.79 -2.62
C GLU A 169 1.61 -5.19 -1.13
N ALA A 170 0.59 -5.97 -0.76
CA ALA A 170 0.38 -6.42 0.62
C ALA A 170 1.37 -7.50 1.08
N ALA A 171 1.81 -8.35 0.17
CA ALA A 171 2.86 -9.33 0.43
C ALA A 171 4.25 -8.69 0.60
N ASP A 172 4.39 -7.41 0.25
CA ASP A 172 5.63 -6.63 0.30
C ASP A 172 6.80 -7.32 -0.43
N ILE A 173 6.51 -7.87 -1.62
CA ILE A 173 7.53 -8.52 -2.44
C ILE A 173 8.28 -7.43 -3.20
N ASP A 174 9.50 -7.15 -2.77
CA ASP A 174 10.36 -6.17 -3.41
C ASP A 174 11.29 -6.79 -4.47
N PRO A 175 11.28 -6.28 -5.71
CA PRO A 175 12.19 -6.73 -6.75
C PRO A 175 13.68 -6.61 -6.39
N HIS A 176 14.05 -5.66 -5.53
CA HIS A 176 15.43 -5.49 -5.07
C HIS A 176 15.83 -6.65 -4.15
N THR A 177 15.00 -6.99 -3.16
CA THR A 177 15.19 -8.19 -2.33
C THR A 177 15.39 -9.45 -3.17
N LEU A 178 14.59 -9.62 -4.24
CA LEU A 178 14.77 -10.76 -5.15
C LEU A 178 16.10 -10.72 -5.94
N ASN A 179 16.63 -9.53 -6.23
CA ASN A 179 17.93 -9.37 -6.89
C ASN A 179 19.10 -9.64 -5.93
N GLU A 180 18.90 -9.56 -4.61
CA GLU A 180 19.92 -9.81 -3.61
C GLU A 180 19.88 -11.25 -3.08
N GLU A 181 18.70 -11.77 -2.77
CA GLU A 181 18.54 -13.03 -2.04
C GLU A 181 18.50 -14.27 -2.94
N VAL A 182 18.09 -14.13 -4.21
CA VAL A 182 17.79 -15.30 -5.08
C VAL A 182 18.84 -15.52 -6.17
N VAL A 183 19.77 -14.57 -6.35
CA VAL A 183 20.80 -14.66 -7.40
C VAL A 183 22.07 -15.31 -6.86
N TYR A 184 22.79 -16.01 -7.74
CA TYR A 184 24.05 -16.67 -7.40
C TYR A 184 24.95 -16.78 -8.63
N LYS A 185 26.27 -16.71 -8.46
CA LYS A 185 27.21 -16.96 -9.57
C LYS A 185 27.42 -18.46 -9.76
N ILE A 186 27.48 -18.88 -11.03
CA ILE A 186 27.83 -20.25 -11.40
C ILE A 186 29.28 -20.25 -11.86
N GLU A 187 30.14 -20.94 -11.12
CA GLU A 187 31.52 -21.14 -11.51
C GLU A 187 31.62 -22.17 -12.64
N GLY A 188 32.52 -21.96 -13.61
CA GLY A 188 32.79 -22.92 -14.68
C GLY A 188 31.63 -23.16 -15.64
N LEU A 189 30.87 -22.12 -16.00
CA LEU A 189 29.82 -22.19 -17.03
C LEU A 189 30.38 -22.72 -18.36
N GLU A 190 29.64 -23.63 -18.98
CA GLU A 190 30.03 -24.27 -20.22
C GLU A 190 30.08 -23.23 -21.35
N PRO A 191 31.04 -23.34 -22.31
CA PRO A 191 31.28 -22.32 -23.33
C PRO A 191 30.03 -21.89 -24.12
N GLN A 192 29.13 -22.84 -24.38
CA GLN A 192 27.87 -22.57 -25.07
C GLN A 192 26.95 -21.60 -24.29
N TYR A 193 26.91 -21.70 -22.96
CA TYR A 193 26.10 -20.81 -22.13
C TYR A 193 26.78 -19.47 -21.94
N VAL A 194 28.12 -19.44 -21.83
CA VAL A 194 28.91 -18.21 -21.83
C VAL A 194 28.62 -17.42 -23.11
N GLN A 195 28.67 -18.06 -24.28
CA GLN A 195 28.36 -17.39 -25.55
C GLN A 195 26.92 -16.86 -25.60
N MET A 196 25.93 -17.64 -25.14
CA MET A 196 24.53 -17.18 -25.07
C MET A 196 24.39 -15.95 -24.16
N LEU A 197 25.06 -15.98 -23.00
CA LEU A 197 25.05 -14.89 -22.03
C LEU A 197 25.75 -13.63 -22.56
N ASP A 198 26.88 -13.78 -23.25
CA ASP A 198 27.59 -12.67 -23.89
C ASP A 198 26.75 -12.04 -25.01
N ASN A 199 26.04 -12.84 -25.79
CA ASN A 199 25.10 -12.33 -26.80
C ASN A 199 23.96 -11.54 -26.15
N VAL A 200 23.39 -12.05 -25.05
CA VAL A 200 22.36 -11.32 -24.27
C VAL A 200 22.92 -10.01 -23.72
N LYS A 201 24.17 -10.02 -23.25
CA LYS A 201 24.84 -8.81 -22.74
C LYS A 201 25.05 -7.79 -23.84
N ALA A 202 25.62 -8.17 -24.98
CA ALA A 202 25.83 -7.29 -26.12
C ALA A 202 24.52 -6.65 -26.57
N PHE A 203 23.48 -7.47 -26.73
CA PHE A 203 22.15 -6.99 -27.09
C PHE A 203 21.55 -6.02 -26.04
N ALA A 204 21.80 -6.24 -24.75
CA ALA A 204 21.38 -5.30 -23.71
C ALA A 204 22.05 -3.93 -23.84
N TYR A 205 23.34 -3.88 -24.19
CA TYR A 205 24.05 -2.62 -24.43
C TYR A 205 23.56 -1.91 -25.70
N GLU A 206 23.22 -2.65 -26.75
CA GLU A 206 22.59 -2.10 -27.96
C GLU A 206 21.22 -1.48 -27.65
N LEU A 207 20.41 -2.15 -26.83
CA LEU A 207 19.12 -1.63 -26.35
C LEU A 207 19.27 -0.48 -25.33
N GLY A 208 20.45 -0.31 -24.74
CA GLY A 208 20.69 0.59 -23.61
C GLY A 208 20.10 0.14 -22.28
N ARG A 209 19.59 -1.10 -22.20
CA ARG A 209 18.97 -1.69 -21.02
C ARG A 209 18.89 -3.21 -21.14
N SER A 210 18.60 -3.88 -20.03
CA SER A 210 18.28 -5.31 -20.06
C SER A 210 17.08 -5.62 -20.97
N PRO A 211 17.13 -6.75 -21.70
CA PRO A 211 16.04 -7.16 -22.58
C PRO A 211 14.83 -7.68 -21.79
N ILE A 212 13.63 -7.39 -22.28
CA ILE A 212 12.38 -7.97 -21.77
C ILE A 212 12.15 -9.35 -22.39
N HIS A 213 11.23 -10.11 -21.80
CA HIS A 213 11.00 -11.51 -22.15
C HIS A 213 10.66 -11.82 -23.61
N GLY A 214 10.07 -10.88 -24.35
CA GLY A 214 9.71 -11.04 -25.77
C GLY A 214 10.80 -10.60 -26.74
N GLU A 215 11.92 -10.05 -26.26
CA GLU A 215 13.03 -9.57 -27.10
C GLU A 215 14.15 -10.61 -27.27
N ILE A 216 14.11 -11.69 -26.48
CA ILE A 216 15.09 -12.78 -26.53
C ILE A 216 14.44 -14.00 -27.17
N ASP A 217 15.21 -14.68 -28.02
CA ASP A 217 14.82 -15.95 -28.60
C ASP A 217 14.34 -16.94 -27.52
N ALA A 218 13.21 -17.59 -27.81
CA ALA A 218 12.53 -18.43 -26.84
C ALA A 218 13.33 -19.71 -26.48
N GLU A 219 14.18 -20.20 -27.37
CA GLU A 219 15.03 -21.36 -27.11
C GLU A 219 16.22 -20.99 -26.25
N VAL A 220 16.92 -19.89 -26.59
CA VAL A 220 18.02 -19.33 -25.78
C VAL A 220 17.54 -19.04 -24.36
N LYS A 221 16.40 -18.35 -24.23
CA LYS A 221 15.80 -18.06 -22.93
C LYS A 221 15.48 -19.32 -22.13
N ARG A 222 14.86 -20.32 -22.75
CA ARG A 222 14.54 -21.60 -22.07
C ARG A 222 15.81 -22.33 -21.66
N ALA A 223 16.85 -22.35 -22.49
CA ALA A 223 18.13 -22.96 -22.18
C ALA A 223 18.81 -22.28 -20.99
N LEU A 224 18.86 -20.95 -20.98
CA LEU A 224 19.43 -20.18 -19.88
C LEU A 224 18.64 -20.32 -18.58
N ILE A 225 17.30 -20.32 -18.63
CA ILE A 225 16.47 -20.57 -17.44
C ILE A 225 16.74 -21.96 -16.87
N ARG A 226 16.78 -23.01 -17.71
CA ARG A 226 17.09 -24.37 -17.24
C ARG A 226 18.47 -24.44 -16.59
N ARG A 227 19.47 -23.75 -17.14
CA ARG A 227 20.84 -23.81 -16.65
C ARG A 227 21.09 -22.94 -15.41
N CYS A 228 20.46 -21.78 -15.35
CA CYS A 228 20.66 -20.76 -14.31
C CYS A 228 19.54 -20.77 -13.25
N GLY A 229 18.54 -21.64 -13.37
CA GLY A 229 17.36 -21.71 -12.50
C GLY A 229 16.29 -20.65 -12.81
N SER A 230 16.68 -19.42 -13.12
CA SER A 230 15.75 -18.34 -13.47
C SER A 230 16.33 -17.38 -14.51
N TRP A 231 15.46 -16.60 -15.15
CA TRP A 231 15.90 -15.56 -16.09
C TRP A 231 16.67 -14.44 -15.39
N ARG A 232 16.24 -14.07 -14.17
CA ARG A 232 16.94 -13.11 -13.33
C ARG A 232 18.36 -13.58 -13.04
N ASN A 233 18.54 -14.86 -12.67
CA ASN A 233 19.86 -15.39 -12.40
C ASN A 233 20.73 -15.50 -13.66
N ALA A 234 20.13 -15.75 -14.83
CA ALA A 234 20.84 -15.70 -16.11
C ALA A 234 21.39 -14.28 -16.38
N LEU A 235 20.57 -13.24 -16.22
CA LEU A 235 21.02 -11.84 -16.33
C LEU A 235 22.11 -11.50 -15.31
N TYR A 236 21.97 -12.00 -14.08
CA TYR A 236 22.95 -11.81 -13.02
C TYR A 236 24.33 -12.37 -13.40
N GLN A 237 24.40 -13.48 -14.15
CA GLN A 237 25.70 -14.03 -14.58
C GLN A 237 26.56 -13.00 -15.34
N VAL A 238 25.92 -12.09 -16.08
CA VAL A 238 26.58 -11.05 -16.88
C VAL A 238 26.50 -9.65 -16.28
N GLY A 239 26.07 -9.53 -15.02
CA GLY A 239 25.99 -8.26 -14.31
C GLY A 239 24.80 -7.39 -14.73
N LEU A 240 23.73 -8.02 -15.21
CA LEU A 240 22.48 -7.36 -15.61
C LEU A 240 21.37 -7.65 -14.61
N GLU A 241 20.38 -6.76 -14.56
CA GLU A 241 19.16 -6.89 -13.75
C GLU A 241 17.91 -6.84 -14.63
N PRO A 242 16.81 -7.53 -14.29
CA PRO A 242 15.58 -7.45 -15.06
C PRO A 242 14.99 -6.04 -15.13
N VAL A 243 14.28 -5.73 -16.22
CA VAL A 243 13.38 -4.57 -16.26
C VAL A 243 12.21 -4.80 -15.32
N VAL A 244 11.93 -3.84 -14.45
CA VAL A 244 10.92 -3.99 -13.39
C VAL A 244 9.75 -3.04 -13.63
N ARG A 245 8.52 -3.56 -13.47
CA ARG A 245 7.31 -2.73 -13.45
C ARG A 245 7.13 -2.10 -12.07
N ILE A 246 6.86 -0.80 -12.04
CA ILE A 246 6.56 -0.06 -10.80
C ILE A 246 5.34 -0.63 -10.08
N ARG A 247 4.32 -1.03 -10.85
CA ARG A 247 3.13 -1.74 -10.35
C ARG A 247 2.90 -3.03 -11.14
N PRO A 248 3.54 -4.13 -10.75
CA PRO A 248 3.32 -5.41 -11.40
C PRO A 248 1.87 -5.87 -11.19
N PHE A 249 1.29 -6.49 -12.21
CA PHE A 249 -0.08 -7.03 -12.20
C PHE A 249 -1.22 -6.05 -11.85
N HIS A 250 -1.00 -4.74 -11.98
CA HIS A 250 -2.06 -3.74 -11.81
C HIS A 250 -3.18 -3.97 -12.83
N GLY A 251 -4.43 -4.14 -12.36
CA GLY A 251 -5.59 -4.40 -13.20
C GLY A 251 -5.82 -5.89 -13.48
N ILE A 252 -5.01 -6.78 -12.91
CA ILE A 252 -5.22 -8.23 -13.00
C ILE A 252 -6.17 -8.65 -11.88
N TYR A 253 -7.45 -8.74 -12.24
CA TYR A 253 -8.48 -9.20 -11.32
C TYR A 253 -8.34 -10.68 -11.00
N ILE A 254 -8.51 -10.99 -9.71
CA ILE A 254 -8.47 -12.36 -9.19
C ILE A 254 -9.76 -13.13 -9.54
N ASP A 255 -10.88 -12.41 -9.72
CA ASP A 255 -12.16 -12.99 -10.13
C ASP A 255 -12.25 -13.17 -11.66
N TYR A 256 -12.51 -14.41 -12.08
CA TYR A 256 -12.69 -14.84 -13.46
C TYR A 256 -13.96 -14.26 -14.12
N ARG A 257 -14.93 -13.77 -13.35
CA ARG A 257 -16.13 -13.09 -13.89
C ARG A 257 -15.81 -11.75 -14.58
N LYS A 258 -14.57 -11.26 -14.46
CA LYS A 258 -14.03 -10.09 -15.16
C LYS A 258 -13.00 -10.46 -16.24
N GLU A 259 -12.98 -11.70 -16.71
CA GLU A 259 -12.05 -12.18 -17.74
C GLU A 259 -12.08 -11.38 -19.04
N ASN A 260 -13.22 -10.79 -19.37
CA ASN A 260 -13.41 -10.02 -20.60
C ASN A 260 -12.71 -8.64 -20.60
N ASN A 261 -12.16 -8.19 -19.46
CA ASN A 261 -11.44 -6.91 -19.32
C ASN A 261 -9.99 -7.11 -18.83
N ARG A 262 -9.35 -8.24 -19.15
CA ARG A 262 -7.92 -8.40 -18.91
C ARG A 262 -7.17 -7.65 -20.01
N ASP A 263 -6.57 -6.51 -19.66
CA ASP A 263 -5.53 -5.93 -20.49
C ASP A 263 -4.46 -7.00 -20.71
N GLY A 264 -4.16 -7.30 -21.98
CA GLY A 264 -3.11 -8.24 -22.33
C GLY A 264 -1.75 -7.79 -21.77
N HIS A 265 -0.82 -8.74 -21.64
CA HIS A 265 0.56 -8.39 -21.29
C HIS A 265 1.12 -7.41 -22.34
N THR A 266 1.35 -6.16 -21.93
CA THR A 266 1.96 -5.17 -22.80
C THR A 266 3.46 -5.38 -22.87
N ASN A 267 4.08 -5.25 -24.03
CA ASN A 267 5.54 -5.12 -24.15
C ASN A 267 6.01 -3.67 -23.95
N SER A 268 5.12 -2.80 -23.47
CA SER A 268 5.44 -1.40 -23.20
C SER A 268 6.32 -1.27 -21.95
N LEU A 269 7.38 -0.49 -22.08
CA LEU A 269 8.23 -0.06 -20.96
C LEU A 269 7.59 1.06 -20.13
N TYR A 270 6.37 1.47 -20.46
CA TYR A 270 5.64 2.44 -19.67
C TYR A 270 5.42 1.92 -18.24
N ASN A 271 5.68 2.76 -17.24
CA ASN A 271 5.70 2.39 -15.82
C ASN A 271 6.72 1.31 -15.45
N CYS A 272 7.83 1.20 -16.19
CA CYS A 272 8.97 0.39 -15.80
C CYS A 272 10.14 1.25 -15.33
N TYR A 273 11.03 0.64 -14.55
CA TYR A 273 12.35 1.14 -14.23
C TYR A 273 13.38 0.04 -14.45
N TYR A 274 14.60 0.46 -14.78
CA TYR A 274 15.71 -0.40 -15.16
C TYR A 274 17.00 0.42 -15.20
N ARG A 275 18.15 -0.24 -15.04
CA ARG A 275 19.45 0.41 -15.20
C ARG A 275 19.71 0.73 -16.67
N VAL A 276 20.05 1.98 -16.98
CA VAL A 276 20.52 2.38 -18.31
C VAL A 276 21.99 2.00 -18.46
N LEU A 277 22.34 1.31 -19.54
CA LEU A 277 23.65 0.68 -19.72
C LEU A 277 24.62 1.50 -20.59
N ASN A 278 24.10 2.36 -21.46
CA ASN A 278 24.87 3.05 -22.50
C ASN A 278 24.82 4.59 -22.35
N LEU A 279 24.86 5.09 -21.10
CA LEU A 279 24.87 6.52 -20.82
C LEU A 279 26.09 7.22 -21.41
N SER A 280 25.86 8.23 -22.26
CA SER A 280 26.89 9.15 -22.74
C SER A 280 27.37 10.08 -21.62
N GLU A 281 28.47 10.81 -21.86
CA GLU A 281 28.92 11.83 -20.92
C GLU A 281 27.92 12.99 -20.77
N GLU A 282 27.07 13.23 -21.77
CA GLU A 282 25.97 14.20 -21.66
C GLU A 282 24.87 13.67 -20.75
N ASP A 283 24.45 12.42 -20.92
CA ASP A 283 23.42 11.82 -20.08
C ASP A 283 23.82 11.81 -18.61
N LYS A 284 25.11 11.53 -18.32
CA LYS A 284 25.64 11.56 -16.95
C LYS A 284 25.57 12.95 -16.33
N ARG A 285 25.90 14.01 -17.08
CA ARG A 285 25.79 15.39 -16.62
C ARG A 285 24.34 15.78 -16.36
N ASP A 286 23.44 15.40 -17.27
CA ASP A 286 22.01 15.65 -17.15
C ASP A 286 21.42 14.99 -15.90
N LEU A 287 21.81 13.73 -15.61
CA LEU A 287 21.40 13.03 -14.39
C LEU A 287 21.97 13.67 -13.12
N GLU A 288 23.21 14.16 -13.17
CA GLU A 288 23.84 14.83 -12.03
C GLU A 288 23.17 16.16 -11.70
N GLU A 289 22.68 16.90 -12.69
CA GLU A 289 21.88 18.10 -12.46
C GLU A 289 20.61 17.79 -11.64
N VAL A 290 19.89 16.72 -11.99
CA VAL A 290 18.72 16.27 -11.22
C VAL A 290 19.11 15.82 -9.81
N ARG A 291 20.23 15.10 -9.67
CA ARG A 291 20.76 14.68 -8.37
C ARG A 291 21.08 15.88 -7.48
N ALA A 292 21.71 16.91 -8.03
CA ALA A 292 22.04 18.13 -7.30
C ALA A 292 20.79 18.84 -6.75
N ILE A 293 19.72 18.93 -7.55
CA ILE A 293 18.43 19.49 -7.10
C ILE A 293 17.88 18.71 -5.90
N TYR A 294 17.91 17.38 -5.95
CA TYR A 294 17.47 16.54 -4.84
C TYR A 294 18.33 16.74 -3.59
N GLN A 295 19.65 16.79 -3.75
CA GLN A 295 20.58 16.97 -2.62
C GLN A 295 20.41 18.33 -1.94
N GLN A 296 20.13 19.39 -2.71
CA GLN A 296 19.90 20.75 -2.20
C GLN A 296 18.55 20.89 -1.50
N THR A 297 17.47 20.38 -2.12
CA THR A 297 16.11 20.62 -1.62
C THR A 297 15.65 19.55 -0.62
N ARG A 298 16.22 18.35 -0.68
CA ARG A 298 15.75 17.13 0.01
C ARG A 298 14.29 16.77 -0.33
N VAL A 299 13.78 17.28 -1.45
CA VAL A 299 12.45 16.99 -1.99
C VAL A 299 12.62 16.28 -3.33
N ILE A 300 11.88 15.19 -3.54
CA ILE A 300 11.96 14.39 -4.78
C ILE A 300 11.67 15.30 -6.01
N PRO A 301 12.63 15.46 -6.94
CA PRO A 301 12.45 16.32 -8.09
C PRO A 301 11.33 15.83 -9.01
N THR A 302 10.49 16.77 -9.41
CA THR A 302 9.44 16.59 -10.40
C THR A 302 9.90 17.11 -11.75
N LYS A 303 9.14 16.76 -12.80
CA LYS A 303 9.34 17.26 -14.16
C LYS A 303 9.33 18.80 -14.29
N LYS A 304 8.83 19.52 -13.29
CA LYS A 304 8.73 20.99 -13.29
C LYS A 304 9.97 21.66 -12.70
N ASP A 305 10.82 20.90 -12.02
CA ASP A 305 12.00 21.43 -11.32
C ASP A 305 13.23 21.54 -12.24
N VAL A 306 13.10 21.10 -13.49
CA VAL A 306 14.14 21.12 -14.52
C VAL A 306 13.67 21.85 -15.78
N SER A 307 14.63 22.29 -16.60
CA SER A 307 14.32 22.86 -17.92
C SER A 307 13.60 21.84 -18.82
N LYS A 308 12.83 22.35 -19.79
CA LYS A 308 12.08 21.51 -20.73
C LYS A 308 13.02 20.68 -21.58
N GLU A 309 14.14 21.25 -21.98
CA GLU A 309 15.17 20.66 -22.82
C GLU A 309 15.85 19.49 -22.10
N LEU A 310 16.31 19.71 -20.86
CA LEU A 310 16.87 18.66 -20.01
C LEU A 310 15.88 17.51 -19.79
N ARG A 311 14.62 17.85 -19.49
CA ARG A 311 13.56 16.83 -19.32
C ARG A 311 13.36 15.97 -20.56
N LEU A 312 13.43 16.55 -21.76
CA LEU A 312 13.23 15.82 -23.00
C LEU A 312 14.38 14.86 -23.27
N ARG A 313 15.64 15.30 -23.11
CA ARG A 313 16.82 14.43 -23.24
C ARG A 313 16.78 13.28 -22.25
N LEU A 314 16.55 13.58 -20.97
CA LEU A 314 16.41 12.55 -19.93
C LEU A 314 15.25 11.57 -20.18
N GLN A 315 14.14 12.05 -20.75
CA GLN A 315 13.02 11.18 -21.11
C GLN A 315 13.35 10.28 -22.31
N GLU A 316 14.13 10.76 -23.27
CA GLU A 316 14.62 9.96 -24.40
C GLU A 316 15.58 8.87 -23.91
N THR A 317 16.57 9.23 -23.09
CA THR A 317 17.59 8.30 -22.57
C THR A 317 17.02 7.31 -21.56
N CYS A 318 16.24 7.77 -20.59
CA CYS A 318 15.75 6.91 -19.50
C CYS A 318 14.35 6.32 -19.78
N GLY A 319 13.68 6.73 -20.85
CA GLY A 319 12.31 6.34 -21.23
C GLY A 319 11.20 6.94 -20.36
N SER A 320 11.44 7.22 -19.07
CA SER A 320 10.47 7.86 -18.19
C SER A 320 11.12 8.62 -17.03
N TRP A 321 10.40 9.61 -16.49
CA TRP A 321 10.88 10.36 -15.31
C TRP A 321 11.05 9.49 -14.07
N ALA A 322 10.19 8.48 -13.88
CA ALA A 322 10.37 7.54 -12.77
C ALA A 322 11.69 6.76 -12.91
N ASN A 323 12.10 6.44 -14.14
CA ASN A 323 13.38 5.78 -14.38
C ASN A 323 14.58 6.74 -14.28
N VAL A 324 14.41 8.04 -14.57
CA VAL A 324 15.40 9.09 -14.26
C VAL A 324 15.70 9.10 -12.76
N LEU A 325 14.64 9.15 -11.94
CA LEU A 325 14.76 9.11 -10.48
C LEU A 325 15.44 7.81 -10.00
N TYR A 326 15.13 6.68 -10.63
CA TYR A 326 15.81 5.41 -10.37
C TYR A 326 17.32 5.49 -10.66
N GLN A 327 17.74 6.10 -11.79
CA GLN A 327 19.18 6.22 -12.10
C GLN A 327 19.95 7.03 -11.04
N ILE A 328 19.27 7.98 -10.37
CA ILE A 328 19.90 8.78 -9.31
C ILE A 328 19.73 8.19 -7.91
N GLY A 329 19.19 6.97 -7.79
CA GLY A 329 19.09 6.24 -6.52
C GLY A 329 17.84 6.55 -5.70
N ILE A 330 16.79 7.10 -6.32
CA ILE A 330 15.49 7.32 -5.68
C ILE A 330 14.56 6.18 -6.09
N ASP A 331 13.93 5.52 -5.11
CA ASP A 331 12.96 4.45 -5.37
C ASP A 331 11.72 5.00 -6.12
N PRO A 332 11.42 4.51 -7.34
CA PRO A 332 10.22 4.89 -8.08
C PRO A 332 8.90 4.74 -7.29
N LYS A 333 8.81 3.78 -6.35
CA LYS A 333 7.64 3.60 -5.49
C LYS A 333 7.44 4.80 -4.57
N GLU A 334 8.51 5.41 -4.07
CA GLU A 334 8.46 6.61 -3.23
C GLU A 334 7.91 7.81 -4.00
N TYR A 335 8.43 8.04 -5.21
CA TYR A 335 7.92 9.08 -6.12
C TYR A 335 6.42 8.91 -6.44
N HIS A 336 5.96 7.69 -6.65
CA HIS A 336 4.54 7.45 -6.90
C HIS A 336 3.67 7.61 -5.64
N ARG A 337 4.23 7.39 -4.44
CA ARG A 337 3.56 7.68 -3.18
C ARG A 337 3.41 9.19 -2.97
N THR A 338 4.43 10.00 -3.26
CA THR A 338 4.34 11.47 -3.12
C THR A 338 3.34 12.09 -4.09
N ILE A 339 3.32 11.65 -5.36
CA ILE A 339 2.34 12.12 -6.35
C ILE A 339 0.91 11.71 -6.01
N LYS A 340 0.71 10.49 -5.47
CA LYS A 340 -0.62 10.05 -5.01
C LYS A 340 -1.02 10.68 -3.68
N GLY A 341 -0.07 11.00 -2.81
CA GLY A 341 -0.31 11.73 -1.55
C GLY A 341 -0.84 13.14 -1.78
N GLY A 342 -0.45 13.79 -2.90
CA GLY A 342 -1.07 15.03 -3.38
C GLY A 342 -2.50 14.87 -3.93
N LYS A 343 -2.98 13.63 -4.04
CA LYS A 343 -4.38 13.27 -4.31
C LYS A 343 -4.94 12.49 -3.11
N THR A 344 -4.86 13.06 -1.91
CA THR A 344 -5.83 12.70 -0.86
C THR A 344 -7.22 12.82 -1.47
N ASN A 345 -7.99 11.73 -1.40
CA ASN A 345 -9.36 11.66 -1.87
C ASN A 345 -10.20 12.76 -1.20
N GLU A 346 -10.30 13.92 -1.84
CA GLU A 346 -11.46 14.79 -1.73
C GLU A 346 -12.61 14.09 -2.46
N LYS A 347 -13.29 13.18 -1.75
CA LYS A 347 -14.69 12.83 -1.97
C LYS A 347 -15.38 12.56 -0.65
#